data_AF-A0AA38XPK1-F1
#
_entry.id   AF-A0AA38XPK1-F1
#
_cell.length_a   1.000
_cell.length_b   1.000
_cell.length_c   1.000
_cell.angle_alpha   90.00
_cell.angle_beta   90.00
_cell.angle_gamma   90.00
#
_symmetry.space_group_name_H-M   'P 1'
#
loop_
_entity.id
_entity.type
_entity.pdbx_description
1 polymer ?
#
loop_
_entity_poly.entity_id
_entity_poly.type
_entity_poly.pdbx_seq_one_letter_code
_entity_poly.pdbx_strand_id
1 'polypeptide(L)'
;MAKREARFSTDVLIDTTPMPDHIPKVDEIGASSAPLMSAAFFIGARCKPYNDDYMQCKTESYGRGELDCMKEGRKVTRCAASV
;
A
#
# COMPACT_ATOMS: atom_id res chain seq x y z
N MET A 1 12.17 0.18 -4.54
CA MET A 1 13.22 -0.53 -3.76
C MET A 1 13.75 -1.67 -4.61
N ALA A 2 15.07 -1.86 -4.67
CA ALA A 2 15.63 -2.98 -5.42
C ALA A 2 15.16 -4.29 -4.76
N LYS A 3 14.72 -5.27 -5.56
CA LYS A 3 14.29 -6.59 -5.06
C LYS A 3 15.44 -7.42 -4.45
N ARG A 4 16.66 -6.85 -4.36
CA ARG A 4 17.89 -7.53 -3.93
C ARG A 4 18.37 -6.96 -2.61
N GLU A 5 18.96 -7.83 -1.80
CA GLU A 5 19.61 -7.46 -0.54
C GLU A 5 20.84 -6.57 -0.79
N ALA A 6 21.05 -5.58 0.07
CA ALA A 6 22.21 -4.70 0.02
C ALA A 6 23.45 -5.45 0.53
N ARG A 7 24.56 -5.42 -0.23
CA ARG A 7 25.77 -6.20 0.09
C ARG A 7 26.95 -5.39 0.63
N PHE A 8 27.10 -4.13 0.24
CA PHE A 8 28.35 -3.37 0.49
C PHE A 8 28.13 -1.98 1.09
N SER A 9 27.32 -1.12 0.46
CA SER A 9 26.88 0.15 1.07
C SER A 9 25.47 -0.01 1.63
N THR A 10 25.29 0.38 2.89
CA THR A 10 24.04 0.30 3.66
C THR A 10 23.51 1.68 4.04
N ASP A 11 24.03 2.74 3.42
CA ASP A 11 23.60 4.11 3.72
C ASP A 11 22.14 4.28 3.31
N VAL A 12 21.31 4.73 4.27
CA VAL A 12 19.88 4.93 4.06
C VAL A 12 19.66 6.39 3.65
N LEU A 13 19.41 6.62 2.36
CA LEU A 13 19.02 7.94 1.85
C LEU A 13 17.49 8.11 1.97
N ILE A 14 17.06 9.14 2.69
CA ILE A 14 15.65 9.46 2.91
C ILE A 14 15.29 10.71 2.09
N ASP A 15 14.29 10.59 1.24
CA ASP A 15 13.69 11.72 0.53
C ASP A 15 12.63 12.38 1.43
N THR A 16 12.69 13.71 1.55
CA THR A 16 11.78 14.52 2.37
C THR A 16 10.71 15.22 1.53
N THR A 17 10.65 14.96 0.21
CA THR A 17 9.64 15.55 -0.67
C THR A 17 8.23 15.10 -0.29
N PRO A 18 7.28 16.04 -0.11
CA PRO A 18 5.90 15.70 0.19
C PRO A 18 5.17 15.20 -1.06
N MET A 19 4.04 14.51 -0.85
CA MET A 19 3.18 14.07 -1.94
C MET A 19 2.55 15.28 -2.67
N PRO A 20 2.41 15.24 -4.02
CA PRO A 20 1.79 16.32 -4.78
C PRO A 20 0.34 16.62 -4.35
N ASP A 21 -0.05 17.91 -4.36
CA ASP A 21 -1.34 18.38 -3.84
C ASP A 21 -2.58 17.85 -4.57
N HIS A 22 -2.44 17.42 -5.83
CA HIS A 22 -3.53 16.84 -6.60
C HIS A 22 -3.94 15.42 -6.13
N ILE A 23 -3.09 14.78 -5.31
CA ILE A 23 -3.37 13.46 -4.73
C ILE A 23 -3.89 13.67 -3.31
N PRO A 24 -5.14 13.26 -3.00
CA PRO A 24 -5.67 13.39 -1.65
C PRO A 24 -4.86 12.58 -0.63
N LYS A 25 -4.63 13.19 0.53
CA LYS A 25 -3.97 12.53 1.67
C LYS A 25 -4.80 11.37 2.23
N VAL A 26 -4.12 10.38 2.78
CA VAL A 26 -4.72 9.22 3.46
C VAL A 26 -4.01 8.95 4.77
N ASP A 27 -4.79 8.49 5.74
CA ASP A 27 -4.28 8.00 7.01
C ASP A 27 -3.72 6.59 6.83
N GLU A 28 -2.45 6.41 7.18
CA GLU A 28 -1.76 5.13 7.11
C GLU A 28 -2.18 4.20 8.26
N ILE A 29 -2.03 2.88 8.06
CA ILE A 29 -2.55 1.84 8.97
C ILE A 29 -1.90 1.91 10.38
N GLY A 30 -0.64 2.32 10.48
CA GLY A 30 0.06 2.51 11.75
C GLY A 30 0.29 1.25 12.59
N ALA A 31 -0.02 0.05 12.09
CA ALA A 31 0.15 -1.22 12.79
C ALA A 31 1.51 -1.88 12.49
N SER A 32 2.09 -2.52 13.50
CA SER A 32 3.30 -3.35 13.35
C SER A 32 2.97 -4.75 12.82
N SER A 33 4.00 -5.54 12.50
CA SER A 33 3.84 -6.85 11.85
C SER A 33 2.97 -7.84 12.64
N ALA A 34 3.13 -7.90 13.97
CA ALA A 34 2.38 -8.82 14.82
C ALA A 34 0.86 -8.55 14.84
N PRO A 35 0.36 -7.35 15.19
CA PRO A 35 -1.08 -7.07 15.18
C PRO A 35 -1.68 -7.17 13.77
N LEU A 36 -0.94 -6.75 12.74
CA LEU A 36 -1.41 -6.84 11.36
C LEU A 36 -1.56 -8.31 10.91
N MET A 37 -0.64 -9.18 11.32
CA MET A 37 -0.74 -10.63 11.06
C MET A 37 -1.92 -11.26 11.82
N SER A 38 -2.14 -10.87 13.07
CA SER A 38 -3.29 -11.34 13.86
C SER A 38 -4.63 -10.90 13.27
N ALA A 39 -4.70 -9.69 12.69
CA ALA A 39 -5.91 -9.15 12.09
C ALA A 39 -6.14 -9.55 10.61
N ALA A 40 -5.16 -10.21 9.96
CA ALA A 40 -5.14 -10.43 8.52
C ALA A 40 -6.40 -11.13 7.98
N PHE A 41 -6.92 -12.12 8.70
CA PHE A 41 -8.14 -12.85 8.30
C PHE A 41 -9.39 -11.97 8.35
N PHE A 42 -9.50 -11.07 9.34
CA PHE A 42 -10.63 -10.16 9.47
C PHE A 42 -10.58 -9.05 8.42
N ILE A 43 -9.38 -8.51 8.17
CA ILE A 43 -9.14 -7.55 7.09
C ILE A 43 -9.48 -8.21 5.75
N GLY A 44 -9.03 -9.45 5.53
CA GLY A 44 -9.33 -10.21 4.31
C GLY A 44 -10.82 -10.42 4.09
N ALA A 45 -11.58 -10.78 5.13
CA ALA A 45 -13.01 -11.02 5.03
C ALA A 45 -13.80 -9.73 4.69
N ARG A 46 -13.47 -8.61 5.33
CA ARG A 46 -14.19 -7.34 5.12
C ARG A 46 -13.75 -6.62 3.85
N CYS A 47 -12.46 -6.60 3.58
CA CYS A 47 -11.86 -5.77 2.54
C CYS A 47 -11.62 -6.51 1.22
N LYS A 48 -12.07 -7.77 1.10
CA LYS A 48 -11.97 -8.60 -0.10
C LYS A 48 -12.28 -7.85 -1.41
N PRO A 49 -13.45 -7.20 -1.59
CA PRO A 49 -13.77 -6.56 -2.87
C PRO A 49 -12.81 -5.41 -3.22
N TYR A 50 -12.32 -4.67 -2.23
CA TYR A 50 -11.37 -3.57 -2.47
C TYR A 50 -9.96 -4.08 -2.80
N ASN A 51 -9.54 -5.15 -2.14
CA ASN A 51 -8.25 -5.79 -2.40
C ASN A 51 -8.22 -6.40 -3.81
N ASP A 52 -9.30 -7.09 -4.19
CA ASP A 52 -9.44 -7.71 -5.51
C ASP A 52 -9.48 -6.63 -6.62
N ASP A 53 -10.22 -5.51 -6.41
CA ASP A 53 -10.27 -4.35 -7.31
C ASP A 53 -8.88 -3.70 -7.53
N TYR A 54 -8.12 -3.51 -6.45
CA TYR A 54 -6.76 -2.98 -6.54
C TYR A 54 -5.82 -3.91 -7.32
N MET A 55 -5.90 -5.23 -7.08
CA MET A 55 -5.07 -6.21 -7.79
C MET A 55 -5.45 -6.33 -9.27
N GLN A 56 -6.74 -6.21 -9.58
CA GLN A 56 -7.21 -6.18 -10.96
C GLN A 56 -6.70 -4.92 -11.69
N CYS A 57 -6.90 -3.73 -11.11
CA CYS A 57 -6.37 -2.47 -11.67
C CYS A 57 -4.86 -2.55 -11.90
N LYS A 58 -4.12 -3.09 -10.93
CA LYS A 58 -2.66 -3.23 -11.04
C LYS A 58 -2.24 -4.14 -12.20
N THR A 59 -3.00 -5.20 -12.44
CA THR A 59 -2.76 -6.15 -13.53
C THR A 59 -3.07 -5.52 -14.89
N GLU A 60 -4.19 -4.80 -14.99
CA GLU A 60 -4.65 -4.13 -16.22
C GLU A 60 -3.81 -2.91 -16.61
N SER A 61 -3.12 -2.29 -15.65
CA SER A 61 -2.29 -1.10 -15.89
C SER A 61 -0.90 -1.40 -16.49
N TYR A 62 -0.59 -2.66 -16.85
CA TYR A 62 0.62 -3.09 -17.56
C TYR A 62 1.94 -2.38 -17.14
N GLY A 63 2.23 -2.36 -15.84
CA GLY A 63 3.45 -1.77 -15.28
C GLY A 63 3.33 -0.30 -14.83
N ARG A 64 2.14 0.29 -14.94
CA ARG A 64 1.81 1.63 -14.40
C ARG A 64 0.88 1.58 -13.18
N GLY A 65 0.66 0.40 -12.60
CA GLY A 65 -0.29 0.21 -11.50
C GLY A 65 0.02 1.06 -10.26
N GLU A 66 1.29 1.38 -10.01
CA GLU A 66 1.72 2.24 -8.90
C GLU A 66 1.21 3.70 -9.03
N LEU A 67 0.95 4.18 -10.25
CA LEU A 67 0.44 5.52 -10.51
C LEU A 67 -1.07 5.52 -10.75
N ASP A 68 -1.54 4.58 -11.58
CA ASP A 68 -2.89 4.60 -12.10
C ASP A 68 -3.91 4.06 -11.06
N CYS A 69 -3.49 3.19 -10.12
CA CYS A 69 -4.37 2.56 -9.11
C CYS A 69 -4.33 3.22 -7.72
N MET A 70 -3.84 4.46 -7.64
CA MET A 70 -3.73 5.19 -6.36
C MET A 70 -5.10 5.42 -5.71
N LYS A 71 -6.20 5.46 -6.48
CA LYS A 71 -7.54 5.64 -5.94
C LYS A 71 -8.04 4.39 -5.22
N GLU A 72 -7.80 3.23 -5.80
CA GLU A 72 -8.17 1.91 -5.30
C GLU A 72 -7.33 1.57 -4.06
N GLY A 73 -6.03 1.86 -4.11
CA GLY A 73 -5.13 1.72 -2.96
C GLY A 73 -5.64 2.49 -1.73
N ARG A 74 -6.12 3.72 -1.90
CA ARG A 74 -6.73 4.49 -0.78
C ARG A 74 -7.97 3.81 -0.18
N LYS A 75 -8.80 3.15 -0.99
CA LYS A 75 -9.97 2.42 -0.48
C LYS A 75 -9.55 1.23 0.38
N VAL A 76 -8.51 0.51 -0.05
CA VAL A 76 -7.93 -0.62 0.69
C VAL A 76 -7.41 -0.16 2.05
N THR A 77 -6.59 0.89 2.09
CA THR A 77 -6.02 1.40 3.35
C THR A 77 -7.10 1.86 4.33
N ARG A 78 -8.11 2.58 3.84
CA ARG A 78 -9.25 3.02 4.67
C ARG A 78 -10.10 1.86 5.18
N CYS A 79 -10.29 0.82 4.38
CA CYS A 79 -11.01 -0.37 4.83
C CYS A 79 -10.23 -1.11 5.93
N ALA A 80 -8.91 -1.28 5.75
CA ALA A 80 -8.05 -1.94 6.73
C ALA A 80 -7.98 -1.17 8.06
N ALA A 81 -7.93 0.17 8.03
CA ALA A 81 -7.94 1.00 9.23
C ALA A 81 -9.26 0.96 10.02
N SER A 82 -10.35 0.46 9.41
CA SER A 82 -11.67 0.39 10.03
C SER A 82 -11.97 -0.93 10.75
N VAL A 83 -11.06 -1.92 10.63
CA VAL A 83 -11.15 -3.27 11.24
C VAL A 83 -10.33 -3.28 12.52
#